data_AF-A0A222VKR0-F1
#
_entry.id   AF-A0A222VKR0-F1
#
_cell.length_a   1.000
_cell.length_b   1.000
_cell.length_c   1.000
_cell.angle_alpha   90.00
_cell.angle_beta   90.00
_cell.angle_gamma   90.00
#
_symmetry.space_group_name_H-M   'P 1'
#
loop_
_entity.id
_entity.type
_entity.pdbx_description
1 polymer ?
#
loop_
_entity_poly.entity_id
_entity_poly.type
_entity_poly.pdbx_seq_one_letter_code
_entity_poly.pdbx_strand_id
1 'polypeptide(L)'
;MKGLLDLALRLAAERAGQPGGVRFTERQLYYELCRVPRPAQHIPRRFPFTVAPSVRYPRFREALLEAGPLPGLLPEPRPVRRGAGRHTPEPDLFDYGLPRVLVCESDAIANMLRANGIPMESACPVFGAAELPLAEGVLRMLRTAERATVYVLHDAGAVGLAFPGLVRRLTPDGVRVTGVGLRPHHARALHLAHGREHPSGPRGTMTEREEQWCALGRFAEVAAVRPASLLRTVHRLVREVRPVRTRQPSPRKARESGFLSWPSA
;
A
#
# COMPACT_ATOMS: atom_id res chain seq x y z
N MET A 1 28.21 -15.01 11.58
CA MET A 1 26.80 -14.76 11.21
C MET A 1 26.31 -13.35 11.54
N LYS A 2 26.66 -12.74 12.69
CA LYS A 2 26.20 -11.40 13.09
C LYS A 2 26.54 -10.31 12.06
N GLY A 3 27.78 -10.26 11.59
CA GLY A 3 28.22 -9.25 10.60
C GLY A 3 27.53 -9.36 9.22
N LEU A 4 27.15 -10.57 8.79
CA LEU A 4 26.43 -10.75 7.53
C LEU A 4 24.98 -10.24 7.60
N LEU A 5 24.33 -10.43 8.75
CA LEU A 5 22.96 -9.95 8.97
C LEU A 5 22.92 -8.42 9.08
N ASP A 6 23.88 -7.79 9.75
CA ASP A 6 24.01 -6.33 9.81
C ASP A 6 24.25 -5.74 8.41
N LEU A 7 25.19 -6.30 7.64
CA LEU A 7 25.43 -5.87 6.26
C LEU A 7 24.18 -6.00 5.39
N ALA A 8 23.47 -7.14 5.49
CA ALA A 8 22.23 -7.37 4.76
C ALA A 8 21.12 -6.40 5.18
N LEU A 9 21.06 -6.03 6.46
CA LEU A 9 20.09 -5.06 6.99
C LEU A 9 20.34 -3.66 6.44
N ARG A 10 21.60 -3.20 6.43
CA ARG A 10 21.97 -1.90 5.85
C ARG A 10 21.66 -1.84 4.35
N LEU A 11 22.00 -2.90 3.61
CA LEU A 11 21.67 -3.01 2.19
C LEU A 11 20.16 -3.04 1.95
N ALA A 12 19.39 -3.72 2.82
CA ALA A 12 17.94 -3.73 2.74
C ALA A 12 17.34 -2.34 3.00
N ALA A 13 17.88 -1.60 3.98
CA ALA A 13 17.45 -0.23 4.29
C ALA A 13 17.74 0.72 3.12
N GLU A 14 18.94 0.64 2.54
CA GLU A 14 19.30 1.40 1.34
C GLU A 14 18.32 1.11 0.20
N ARG A 15 18.08 -0.18 -0.12
CA ARG A 15 17.14 -0.58 -1.17
C ARG A 15 15.69 -0.15 -0.89
N ALA A 16 15.25 -0.20 0.36
CA ALA A 16 13.92 0.24 0.75
C ALA A 16 13.74 1.76 0.59
N GLY A 17 14.81 2.53 0.81
CA GLY A 17 14.85 3.97 0.63
C GLY A 17 15.00 4.45 -0.83
N GLN A 18 15.24 3.56 -1.79
CA GLN A 18 15.34 3.95 -3.19
C GLN A 18 13.96 4.00 -3.88
N PRO A 19 13.73 4.95 -4.81
CA PRO A 19 14.62 6.06 -5.18
C PRO A 19 14.44 7.27 -4.24
N GLY A 20 15.50 8.03 -3.99
CA GLY A 20 15.38 9.40 -3.45
C GLY A 20 14.99 9.51 -1.96
N GLY A 21 15.31 8.51 -1.14
CA GLY A 21 15.09 8.58 0.31
C GLY A 21 13.65 8.31 0.73
N VAL A 22 12.96 7.41 0.03
CA VAL A 22 11.62 6.92 0.40
C VAL A 22 11.62 6.48 1.87
N ARG A 23 10.63 6.94 2.62
CA ARG A 23 10.43 6.51 4.01
C ARG A 23 9.69 5.17 4.00
N PHE A 24 10.06 4.24 4.87
CA PHE A 24 9.53 2.88 4.87
C PHE A 24 9.24 2.37 6.28
N THR A 25 8.39 1.35 6.38
CA THR A 25 8.06 0.72 7.66
C THR A 25 9.07 -0.37 8.01
N GLU A 26 9.10 -0.74 9.29
CA GLU A 26 9.87 -1.90 9.73
C GLU A 26 9.46 -3.20 9.01
N ARG A 27 8.16 -3.44 8.82
CA ARG A 27 7.68 -4.64 8.11
C ARG A 27 8.19 -4.64 6.66
N GLN A 28 8.23 -3.48 6.00
CA GLN A 28 8.81 -3.37 4.66
C GLN A 28 10.32 -3.67 4.66
N LEU A 29 11.05 -3.16 5.66
CA LEU A 29 12.47 -3.45 5.84
C LEU A 29 12.71 -4.95 6.05
N TYR A 30 11.91 -5.61 6.88
CA TYR A 30 11.98 -7.06 7.08
C TYR A 30 11.83 -7.85 5.77
N TYR A 31 10.86 -7.49 4.94
CA TYR A 31 10.66 -8.17 3.66
C TYR A 31 11.74 -7.84 2.63
N GLU A 32 12.30 -6.63 2.63
CA GLU A 32 13.49 -6.33 1.81
C GLU A 32 14.71 -7.13 2.27
N LEU A 33 14.94 -7.27 3.58
CA LEU A 33 15.99 -8.13 4.11
C LEU A 33 15.81 -9.58 3.64
N CYS A 34 14.59 -10.10 3.65
CA CYS A 34 14.31 -11.44 3.16
C CYS A 34 14.58 -11.63 1.66
N ARG A 35 14.66 -10.54 0.88
CA ARG A 35 15.00 -10.55 -0.56
C ARG A 35 16.49 -10.50 -0.83
N VAL A 36 17.28 -9.88 0.04
CA VAL A 36 18.74 -9.76 -0.12
C VAL A 36 19.42 -11.10 -0.41
N PRO A 37 19.16 -12.20 0.35
CA PRO A 37 19.83 -13.47 0.13
C PRO A 37 19.25 -14.27 -1.04
N ARG A 38 18.25 -13.75 -1.77
CA ARG A 38 17.54 -14.51 -2.81
C ARG A 38 17.77 -13.92 -4.20
N PRO A 39 18.33 -14.70 -5.14
CA PRO A 39 18.38 -14.34 -6.55
C PRO A 39 17.01 -14.46 -7.23
N ALA A 40 15.89 -14.26 -6.52
CA ALA A 40 14.53 -14.38 -7.08
C ALA A 40 14.27 -13.38 -8.21
N GLN A 41 15.08 -12.31 -8.30
CA GLN A 41 15.11 -11.37 -9.42
C GLN A 41 15.60 -12.01 -10.75
N HIS A 42 16.27 -13.16 -10.69
CA HIS A 42 16.73 -13.93 -11.85
C HIS A 42 15.79 -15.08 -12.24
N ILE A 43 14.77 -15.37 -11.43
CA ILE A 43 13.79 -16.41 -11.76
C ILE A 43 12.83 -15.83 -12.82
N PRO A 44 12.64 -16.50 -13.96
CA PRO A 44 11.74 -16.01 -15.02
C PRO A 44 10.36 -15.71 -14.45
N ARG A 45 9.84 -14.50 -14.69
CA ARG A 45 8.49 -14.04 -14.28
C ARG A 45 7.32 -14.86 -14.85
N ARG A 46 7.60 -15.94 -15.57
CA ARG A 46 6.60 -16.79 -16.23
C ARG A 46 5.82 -17.65 -15.24
N PHE A 47 6.38 -17.96 -14.07
CA PHE A 47 5.72 -18.83 -13.09
C PHE A 47 5.29 -18.06 -11.84
N PRO A 48 3.98 -17.94 -11.57
CA PRO A 48 3.47 -17.22 -10.41
C PRO A 48 3.54 -18.07 -9.13
N PHE A 49 4.45 -17.73 -8.22
CA PHE A 49 4.64 -18.39 -6.92
C PHE A 49 4.77 -17.38 -5.78
N THR A 50 4.75 -17.85 -4.53
CA THR A 50 5.10 -17.04 -3.34
C THR A 50 6.20 -17.75 -2.57
N VAL A 51 6.92 -17.03 -1.72
CA VAL A 51 8.07 -17.57 -1.00
C VAL A 51 7.86 -17.51 0.50
N ALA A 52 8.34 -18.50 1.26
CA ALA A 52 8.40 -18.37 2.72
C ALA A 52 9.47 -17.33 3.10
N PRO A 53 9.39 -16.58 4.20
CA PRO A 53 10.46 -15.67 4.63
C PRO A 53 11.76 -16.43 4.90
N SER A 54 12.92 -15.85 4.55
CA SER A 54 14.23 -16.49 4.77
C SER A 54 14.79 -16.26 6.17
N VAL A 55 14.33 -15.21 6.85
CA VAL A 55 14.74 -14.84 8.21
C VAL A 55 13.51 -14.88 9.11
N ARG A 56 13.63 -15.40 10.33
CA ARG A 56 12.55 -15.34 11.32
C ARG A 56 12.40 -13.91 11.84
N TYR A 57 11.17 -13.45 12.01
CA TYR A 57 10.91 -12.07 12.44
C TYR A 57 11.56 -11.68 13.78
N PRO A 58 11.56 -12.51 14.85
CA PRO A 58 12.23 -12.15 16.10
C PRO A 58 13.73 -11.89 15.94
N ARG A 59 14.41 -12.69 15.11
CA ARG A 59 15.84 -12.50 14.82
C ARG A 59 16.12 -11.22 14.04
N PHE A 60 15.21 -10.85 13.14
CA PHE A 60 15.28 -9.55 12.47
C PHE A 60 15.11 -8.39 13.46
N ARG A 61 14.14 -8.49 14.39
CA ARG A 61 13.91 -7.47 15.43
C ARG A 61 15.13 -7.27 16.32
N GLU A 62 15.75 -8.35 16.78
CA GLU A 62 17.00 -8.30 17.56
C GLU A 62 18.10 -7.55 16.79
N ALA A 63 18.34 -7.92 15.54
CA ALA A 63 19.35 -7.26 14.71
C ALA A 63 19.04 -5.79 14.44
N LEU A 64 17.76 -5.44 14.27
CA LEU A 64 17.32 -4.05 14.10
C LEU A 64 17.58 -3.20 15.34
N LEU A 65 17.29 -3.75 16.54
CA LEU A 65 17.56 -3.07 17.80
C LEU A 65 19.06 -2.82 18.00
N GLU A 66 19.90 -3.80 17.65
CA GLU A 66 21.35 -3.68 17.73
C GLU A 66 21.92 -2.68 16.71
N ALA A 67 21.36 -2.61 15.50
CA ALA A 67 21.81 -1.70 14.45
C ALA A 67 21.49 -0.22 14.74
N GLY A 68 20.51 0.04 15.60
CA GLY A 68 20.08 1.39 15.96
C GLY A 68 19.29 2.08 14.83
N PRO A 69 19.26 3.43 14.81
CA PRO A 69 18.42 4.17 13.87
C PRO A 69 18.92 4.02 12.43
N LEU A 70 18.00 3.68 11.52
CA LEU A 70 18.28 3.55 10.09
C LEU A 70 17.64 4.72 9.30
N PRO A 71 18.35 5.34 8.35
CA PRO A 71 17.78 6.39 7.51
C PRO A 71 16.52 5.93 6.78
N GLY A 72 15.47 6.76 6.80
CA GLY A 72 14.20 6.48 6.13
C GLY A 72 13.27 5.51 6.87
N LEU A 73 13.75 4.79 7.88
CA LEU A 73 12.90 3.93 8.70
C LEU A 73 11.96 4.79 9.56
N LEU A 74 10.66 4.55 9.42
CA LEU A 74 9.64 5.23 10.22
C LEU A 74 9.50 4.58 11.59
N PRO A 75 9.22 5.37 12.64
CA PRO A 75 8.85 4.82 13.93
C PRO A 75 7.55 4.01 13.80
N GLU A 76 7.39 3.03 14.69
CA GLU A 76 6.15 2.28 14.78
C GLU A 76 4.98 3.24 15.04
N PRO A 77 3.91 3.18 14.23
CA PRO A 77 2.77 4.07 14.41
C PRO A 77 2.12 3.80 15.76
N ARG A 78 1.87 4.86 16.53
CA ARG A 78 0.96 4.77 17.67
C ARG A 78 -0.47 4.88 17.12
N PRO A 79 -1.33 3.87 17.31
CA PRO A 79 -2.72 3.93 16.85
C PRO A 79 -3.45 4.99 17.68
N VAL A 80 -3.65 6.16 17.09
CA VAL A 80 -4.33 7.28 17.73
C VAL A 80 -5.37 7.79 16.75
N ARG A 81 -6.63 7.87 17.20
CA ARG A 81 -7.67 8.58 16.47
C ARG A 81 -7.31 10.07 16.42
N ARG A 82 -6.87 10.52 15.25
CA ARG A 82 -6.58 11.93 15.01
C ARG A 82 -7.90 12.65 14.76
N GLY A 83 -8.14 13.75 15.47
CA GLY A 83 -9.28 14.60 15.16
C GLY A 83 -9.06 15.27 13.79
N ALA A 84 -9.93 14.99 12.81
CA ALA A 84 -9.89 15.66 11.53
C ALA A 84 -10.02 17.19 11.72
N GLY A 85 -9.26 17.98 10.96
CA GLY A 85 -9.30 19.45 11.02
C GLY A 85 -8.58 20.09 12.21
N ARG A 86 -8.04 19.33 13.17
CA ARG A 86 -7.37 19.92 14.37
C ARG A 86 -6.15 20.79 14.08
N HIS A 87 -5.54 20.63 12.91
CA HIS A 87 -4.30 21.32 12.53
C HIS A 87 -4.55 22.52 11.61
N THR A 88 -5.82 22.86 11.37
CA THR A 88 -6.24 23.86 10.39
C THR A 88 -7.10 24.90 11.09
N PRO A 89 -6.83 26.21 10.95
CA PRO A 89 -7.70 27.26 11.48
C PRO A 89 -8.96 27.51 10.61
N GLU A 90 -9.04 26.95 9.41
CA GLU A 90 -10.10 27.17 8.42
C GLU A 90 -11.44 26.59 8.91
N PRO A 91 -12.43 27.44 9.24
CA PRO A 91 -13.70 26.99 9.82
C PRO A 91 -14.60 26.26 8.81
N ASP A 92 -14.39 26.49 7.52
CA ASP A 92 -15.15 25.98 6.39
C ASP A 92 -14.50 24.75 5.72
N LEU A 93 -13.42 24.19 6.31
CA LEU A 93 -12.70 23.03 5.74
C LEU A 93 -13.65 21.91 5.29
N PHE A 94 -14.67 21.64 6.09
CA PHE A 94 -15.60 20.53 5.87
C PHE A 94 -16.74 20.83 4.88
N ASP A 95 -16.80 22.04 4.36
CA ASP A 95 -17.80 22.45 3.36
C ASP A 95 -17.31 22.14 1.93
N TYR A 96 -16.01 21.88 1.77
CA TYR A 96 -15.43 21.40 0.52
C TYR A 96 -15.70 19.92 0.27
N GLY A 97 -15.93 19.58 -1.00
CA GLY A 97 -16.06 18.19 -1.42
C GLY A 97 -14.72 17.44 -1.39
N LEU A 98 -14.72 16.22 -0.85
CA LEU A 98 -13.57 15.32 -0.88
C LEU A 98 -13.83 14.15 -1.84
N PRO A 99 -13.37 14.20 -3.10
CA PRO A 99 -13.74 13.20 -4.11
C PRO A 99 -13.08 11.83 -3.88
N ARG A 100 -12.00 11.77 -3.10
CA ARG A 100 -11.24 10.53 -2.91
C ARG A 100 -10.60 10.45 -1.53
N VAL A 101 -10.65 9.26 -0.94
CA VAL A 101 -9.98 8.91 0.33
C VAL A 101 -9.35 7.53 0.18
N LEU A 102 -8.20 7.30 0.82
CA LEU A 102 -7.57 5.99 0.92
C LEU A 102 -7.60 5.50 2.37
N VAL A 103 -8.20 4.33 2.61
CA VAL A 103 -8.20 3.65 3.90
C VAL A 103 -7.30 2.42 3.81
N CYS A 104 -6.31 2.34 4.68
CA CYS A 104 -5.38 1.21 4.77
C CYS A 104 -5.75 0.32 5.96
N GLU A 105 -5.70 -0.99 5.77
CA GLU A 105 -5.81 -1.96 6.87
C GLU A 105 -4.67 -1.78 7.89
N SER A 106 -3.43 -1.58 7.40
CA SER A 106 -2.26 -1.35 8.25
C SER A 106 -2.03 0.13 8.52
N ASP A 107 -2.06 0.53 9.79
CA ASP A 107 -1.70 1.89 10.23
C ASP A 107 -0.24 2.25 9.88
N ALA A 108 0.65 1.25 9.85
CA ALA A 108 2.06 1.46 9.46
C ALA A 108 2.17 1.84 7.98
N ILE A 109 1.41 1.17 7.12
CA ILE A 109 1.34 1.53 5.70
C ILE A 109 0.67 2.89 5.53
N ALA A 110 -0.42 3.19 6.25
CA ALA A 110 -1.03 4.52 6.21
C ALA A 110 -0.03 5.62 6.58
N ASN A 111 0.73 5.43 7.67
CA ASN A 111 1.77 6.35 8.11
C ASN A 111 2.88 6.50 7.06
N MET A 112 3.30 5.39 6.43
CA MET A 112 4.30 5.41 5.36
C MET A 112 3.82 6.19 4.14
N LEU A 113 2.59 5.98 3.68
CA LEU A 113 2.04 6.72 2.54
C LEU A 113 1.93 8.22 2.83
N ARG A 114 1.53 8.60 4.06
CA ARG A 114 1.51 10.01 4.50
C ARG A 114 2.91 10.62 4.54
N ALA A 115 3.86 9.90 5.14
CA ALA A 115 5.24 10.35 5.29
C ALA A 115 5.96 10.53 3.94
N ASN A 116 5.45 9.91 2.88
CA ASN A 116 5.91 10.07 1.50
C ASN A 116 4.95 10.91 0.63
N GLY A 117 4.09 11.75 1.23
CA GLY A 117 3.38 12.80 0.49
C GLY A 117 2.12 12.38 -0.28
N ILE A 118 1.63 11.14 -0.17
CA ILE A 118 0.41 10.69 -0.89
C ILE A 118 -0.79 11.66 -0.73
N PRO A 119 -1.12 12.16 0.49
CA PRO A 119 -2.25 13.07 0.65
C PRO A 119 -2.17 14.32 -0.21
N MET A 120 -0.99 14.93 -0.27
CA MET A 120 -0.75 16.17 -1.01
C MET A 120 -0.68 15.88 -2.51
N GLU A 121 0.19 14.95 -2.91
CA GLU A 121 0.47 14.71 -4.32
C GLU A 121 -0.77 14.19 -5.05
N SER A 122 -1.56 13.32 -4.42
CA SER A 122 -2.73 12.70 -5.06
C SER A 122 -4.05 13.34 -4.69
N ALA A 123 -4.06 14.43 -3.91
CA ALA A 123 -5.26 14.99 -3.29
C ALA A 123 -6.15 13.90 -2.66
N CYS A 124 -5.51 12.98 -1.93
CA CYS A 124 -6.12 11.74 -1.44
C CYS A 124 -5.73 11.51 0.02
N PRO A 125 -6.48 12.06 0.98
CA PRO A 125 -6.26 11.80 2.40
C PRO A 125 -6.19 10.30 2.68
N VAL A 126 -5.19 9.92 3.46
CA VAL A 126 -4.91 8.53 3.83
C VAL A 126 -5.30 8.34 5.29
N PHE A 127 -5.98 7.24 5.62
CA PHE A 127 -6.35 6.83 6.97
C PHE A 127 -5.94 5.37 7.21
N GLY A 128 -5.55 5.03 8.44
CA GLY A 128 -5.37 3.65 8.89
C GLY A 128 -6.63 3.06 9.52
N ALA A 129 -6.63 1.75 9.78
CA ALA A 129 -7.77 1.06 10.38
C ALA A 129 -8.09 1.56 11.79
N ALA A 130 -7.10 1.98 12.58
CA ALA A 130 -7.32 2.53 13.91
C ALA A 130 -8.09 3.87 13.90
N GLU A 131 -8.16 4.53 12.75
CA GLU A 131 -8.87 5.80 12.54
C GLU A 131 -10.31 5.59 12.07
N LEU A 132 -10.79 4.34 11.98
CA LEU A 132 -12.18 4.03 11.67
C LEU A 132 -13.07 4.01 12.93
N PRO A 133 -14.35 4.43 12.82
CA PRO A 133 -14.96 5.06 11.66
C PRO A 133 -14.37 6.47 11.41
N LEU A 134 -14.41 6.91 10.15
CA LEU A 134 -13.91 8.24 9.78
C LEU A 134 -14.68 9.33 10.52
N ALA A 135 -14.01 10.44 10.82
CA ALA A 135 -14.65 11.58 11.47
C ALA A 135 -15.83 12.12 10.65
N GLU A 136 -16.90 12.55 11.33
CA GLU A 136 -18.12 13.05 10.68
C GLU A 136 -17.87 14.17 9.67
N GLY A 137 -16.92 15.07 9.95
CA GLY A 137 -16.52 16.11 9.00
C GLY A 137 -16.02 15.54 7.67
N VAL A 138 -15.22 14.47 7.70
CA VAL A 138 -14.74 13.79 6.49
C VAL A 138 -15.89 13.10 5.76
N LEU A 139 -16.81 12.47 6.50
CA LEU A 139 -18.00 11.85 5.91
C LEU A 139 -18.89 12.88 5.22
N ARG A 140 -19.04 14.08 5.80
CA ARG A 140 -19.74 15.21 5.17
C ARG A 140 -19.06 15.63 3.87
N MET A 141 -17.75 15.85 3.88
CA MET A 141 -17.00 16.20 2.66
C MET A 141 -17.15 15.14 1.55
N LEU A 142 -17.18 13.85 1.90
CA LEU A 142 -17.43 12.76 0.95
C LEU A 142 -18.83 12.81 0.35
N ARG A 143 -19.87 13.16 1.13
CA ARG A 143 -21.25 13.32 0.61
C ARG A 143 -21.38 14.54 -0.31
N THR A 144 -20.65 15.61 -0.03
CA THR A 144 -20.65 16.83 -0.84
C THR A 144 -19.99 16.63 -2.22
N ALA A 145 -18.99 15.75 -2.31
CA ALA A 145 -18.29 15.52 -3.57
C ALA A 145 -19.09 14.67 -4.56
N GLU A 146 -19.13 15.12 -5.82
CA GLU A 146 -19.65 14.31 -6.91
C GLU A 146 -18.76 13.06 -7.12
N ARG A 147 -19.38 11.87 -7.16
CA ARG A 147 -18.71 10.59 -7.43
C ARG A 147 -17.62 10.21 -6.42
N ALA A 148 -17.77 10.63 -5.16
CA ALA A 148 -16.82 10.34 -4.09
C ALA A 148 -16.46 8.84 -4.00
N THR A 149 -15.17 8.55 -3.80
CA THR A 149 -14.65 7.19 -3.76
C THR A 149 -13.69 6.96 -2.60
N VAL A 150 -14.01 5.98 -1.76
CA VAL A 150 -13.13 5.43 -0.72
C VAL A 150 -12.38 4.23 -1.29
N TYR A 151 -11.09 4.38 -1.53
CA TYR A 151 -10.20 3.29 -1.89
C TYR A 151 -9.76 2.53 -0.63
N VAL A 152 -9.72 1.21 -0.71
CA VAL A 152 -9.35 0.35 0.44
C VAL A 152 -8.12 -0.48 0.10
N LEU A 153 -7.01 -0.21 0.79
CA LEU A 153 -5.76 -0.95 0.67
C LEU A 153 -5.66 -1.96 1.82
N HIS A 154 -5.57 -3.24 1.47
CA HIS A 154 -5.61 -4.35 2.43
C HIS A 154 -4.63 -5.44 2.01
N ASP A 155 -4.32 -6.32 2.95
CA ASP A 155 -3.46 -7.47 2.77
C ASP A 155 -4.20 -8.62 2.07
N ALA A 156 -3.45 -9.56 1.49
CA ALA A 156 -4.00 -10.77 0.87
C ALA A 156 -4.14 -11.89 1.91
N GLY A 157 -4.91 -11.64 2.96
CA GLY A 157 -5.29 -12.61 4.00
C GLY A 157 -6.80 -12.61 4.21
N ALA A 158 -7.31 -13.47 5.10
CA ALA A 158 -8.75 -13.58 5.34
C ALA A 158 -9.33 -12.27 5.89
N VAL A 159 -8.65 -11.66 6.86
CA VAL A 159 -9.02 -10.35 7.43
C VAL A 159 -8.99 -9.26 6.37
N GLY A 160 -7.87 -9.14 5.63
CA GLY A 160 -7.72 -8.12 4.60
C GLY A 160 -8.75 -8.23 3.48
N LEU A 161 -9.07 -9.44 3.02
CA LEU A 161 -10.09 -9.65 1.98
C LEU A 161 -11.51 -9.28 2.46
N ALA A 162 -11.79 -9.35 3.76
CA ALA A 162 -13.06 -8.90 4.34
C ALA A 162 -13.10 -7.39 4.62
N PHE A 163 -11.93 -6.72 4.70
CA PHE A 163 -11.81 -5.33 5.11
C PHE A 163 -12.60 -4.33 4.23
N PRO A 164 -12.64 -4.45 2.88
CA PRO A 164 -13.50 -3.58 2.06
C PRO A 164 -14.99 -3.65 2.44
N GLY A 165 -15.48 -4.82 2.84
CA GLY A 165 -16.86 -5.00 3.30
C GLY A 165 -17.12 -4.31 4.64
N LEU A 166 -16.15 -4.31 5.55
CA LEU A 166 -16.21 -3.53 6.78
C LEU A 166 -16.26 -2.03 6.48
N VAL A 167 -15.34 -1.52 5.65
CA VAL A 167 -15.30 -0.10 5.28
C VAL A 167 -16.61 0.32 4.61
N ARG A 168 -17.17 -0.54 3.74
CA ARG A 168 -18.48 -0.31 3.11
C ARG A 168 -19.59 -0.09 4.14
N ARG A 169 -19.68 -0.89 5.20
CA ARG A 169 -20.70 -0.72 6.25
C ARG A 169 -20.53 0.56 7.06
N LEU A 170 -19.33 1.11 7.12
CA LEU A 170 -19.01 2.36 7.83
C LEU A 170 -19.07 3.59 6.91
N THR A 171 -19.27 3.39 5.61
CA THR A 171 -19.28 4.47 4.62
C THR A 171 -20.73 4.83 4.27
N PRO A 172 -21.09 6.13 4.18
CA PRO A 172 -22.42 6.56 3.79
C PRO A 172 -22.87 6.01 2.43
N ASP A 173 -24.18 5.88 2.26
CA ASP A 173 -24.79 5.53 0.97
C ASP A 173 -24.43 6.58 -0.10
N GLY A 174 -24.37 6.13 -1.35
CA GLY A 174 -23.97 6.97 -2.50
C GLY A 174 -22.46 7.14 -2.70
N VAL A 175 -21.63 6.93 -1.67
CA VAL A 175 -20.16 6.96 -1.80
C VAL A 175 -19.66 5.61 -2.33
N ARG A 176 -18.77 5.60 -3.32
CA ARG A 176 -18.20 4.33 -3.85
C ARG A 176 -17.11 3.82 -2.91
N VAL A 177 -17.06 2.51 -2.64
CA VAL A 177 -15.97 1.85 -1.93
C VAL A 177 -15.32 0.86 -2.87
N THR A 178 -14.03 1.04 -3.13
CA THR A 178 -13.26 0.25 -4.10
C THR A 178 -12.06 -0.40 -3.43
N GLY A 179 -12.01 -1.74 -3.41
CA GLY A 179 -10.84 -2.47 -2.97
C GLY A 179 -9.68 -2.33 -3.97
N VAL A 180 -8.56 -1.77 -3.51
CA VAL A 180 -7.29 -1.64 -4.25
C VAL A 180 -6.15 -2.44 -3.60
N GLY A 181 -6.51 -3.28 -2.63
CA GLY A 181 -5.60 -4.13 -1.87
C GLY A 181 -4.93 -5.24 -2.64
N LEU A 182 -4.05 -5.94 -1.95
CA LEU A 182 -3.40 -7.13 -2.47
C LEU A 182 -4.42 -8.27 -2.55
N ARG A 183 -4.38 -9.00 -3.67
CA ARG A 183 -5.15 -10.22 -3.88
C ARG A 183 -4.17 -11.40 -3.98
N PRO A 184 -4.56 -12.64 -3.68
CA PRO A 184 -3.64 -13.79 -3.75
C PRO A 184 -2.92 -13.93 -5.10
N HIS A 185 -3.60 -13.63 -6.21
CA HIS A 185 -2.97 -13.65 -7.53
C HIS A 185 -1.91 -12.54 -7.71
N HIS A 186 -2.11 -11.35 -7.11
CA HIS A 186 -1.09 -10.29 -7.06
C HIS A 186 0.13 -10.75 -6.26
N ALA A 187 -0.08 -11.37 -5.10
CA ALA A 187 1.01 -11.89 -4.27
C ALA A 187 1.88 -12.89 -5.04
N ARG A 188 1.23 -13.80 -5.79
CA ARG A 188 1.91 -14.77 -6.67
C ARG A 188 2.60 -14.13 -7.86
N ALA A 189 2.00 -13.14 -8.51
CA ALA A 189 2.59 -12.46 -9.66
C ALA A 189 3.81 -11.60 -9.27
N LEU A 190 3.82 -11.09 -8.04
CA LEU A 190 4.90 -10.27 -7.49
C LEU A 190 5.95 -11.09 -6.72
N HIS A 191 5.78 -12.41 -6.66
CA HIS A 191 6.68 -13.33 -5.94
C HIS A 191 6.86 -12.93 -4.48
N LEU A 192 5.79 -12.46 -3.83
CA LEU A 192 5.86 -11.92 -2.47
C LEU A 192 6.13 -13.02 -1.45
N ALA A 193 6.72 -12.61 -0.33
CA ALA A 193 6.80 -13.46 0.84
C ALA A 193 5.38 -13.68 1.39
N HIS A 194 5.05 -14.92 1.71
CA HIS A 194 3.79 -15.27 2.38
C HIS A 194 4.07 -15.73 3.81
N GLY A 195 3.16 -15.42 4.72
CA GLY A 195 3.14 -16.01 6.06
C GLY A 195 2.16 -17.17 6.16
N ARG A 196 2.11 -17.77 7.35
CA ARG A 196 1.03 -18.66 7.75
C ARG A 196 0.28 -18.06 8.93
N GLU A 197 -1.04 -18.06 8.82
CA GLU A 197 -2.02 -17.53 9.77
C GLU A 197 -3.07 -18.61 9.97
N HIS A 198 -3.66 -18.69 11.16
CA HIS A 198 -4.84 -19.53 11.35
C HIS A 198 -5.99 -18.95 10.54
N PRO A 199 -6.73 -19.75 9.76
CA PRO A 199 -7.87 -19.25 9.01
C PRO A 199 -8.89 -18.63 9.98
N SER A 200 -8.86 -17.31 10.11
CA SER A 200 -9.75 -16.56 10.99
C SER A 200 -10.25 -15.35 10.23
N GLY A 201 -11.54 -15.33 9.94
CA GLY A 201 -12.15 -14.21 9.25
C GLY A 201 -13.53 -14.56 8.71
N PRO A 202 -14.41 -13.57 8.56
CA PRO A 202 -15.69 -13.77 7.92
C PRO A 202 -15.49 -14.17 6.46
N ARG A 203 -16.15 -15.24 6.03
CA ARG A 203 -16.21 -15.66 4.63
C ARG A 203 -17.12 -14.67 3.88
N GLY A 204 -16.51 -13.62 3.34
CA GLY A 204 -17.20 -12.58 2.56
C GLY A 204 -17.34 -12.97 1.08
N THR A 205 -17.43 -11.96 0.21
CA THR A 205 -17.46 -12.09 -1.27
C THR A 205 -16.10 -12.50 -1.85
N MET A 206 -15.56 -13.62 -1.39
CA MET A 206 -14.32 -14.19 -1.88
C MET A 206 -14.58 -15.06 -3.11
N THR A 207 -13.61 -15.14 -4.00
CA THR A 207 -13.60 -16.17 -5.04
C THR A 207 -13.17 -17.51 -4.45
N GLU A 208 -13.52 -18.63 -5.07
CA GLU A 208 -13.08 -19.97 -4.64
C GLU A 208 -11.56 -20.07 -4.44
N ARG A 209 -10.78 -19.41 -5.31
CA ARG A 209 -9.31 -19.37 -5.22
C ARG A 209 -8.82 -18.61 -3.98
N GLU A 210 -9.54 -17.58 -3.57
CA GLU A 210 -9.25 -16.80 -2.36
C GLU A 210 -9.63 -17.58 -1.11
N GLU A 211 -10.75 -18.29 -1.14
CA GLU A 211 -11.15 -19.18 -0.06
C GLU A 211 -10.12 -20.29 0.14
N GLN A 212 -9.67 -20.95 -0.94
CA GLN A 212 -8.61 -21.96 -0.87
C GLN A 212 -7.30 -21.39 -0.32
N TRP A 213 -6.90 -20.19 -0.77
CA TRP A 213 -5.72 -19.50 -0.25
C TRP A 213 -5.81 -19.30 1.26
N CYS A 214 -6.95 -18.80 1.75
CA CYS A 214 -7.19 -18.57 3.17
C CYS A 214 -7.33 -19.89 3.96
N ALA A 215 -7.96 -20.92 3.39
CA ALA A 215 -8.12 -22.23 4.01
C ALA A 215 -6.77 -22.93 4.26
N LEU A 216 -5.78 -22.68 3.39
CA LEU A 216 -4.40 -23.11 3.59
C LEU A 216 -3.63 -22.26 4.62
N GLY A 217 -4.30 -21.30 5.26
CA GLY A 217 -3.72 -20.36 6.21
C GLY A 217 -2.69 -19.43 5.57
N ARG A 218 -2.71 -19.24 4.25
CA ARG A 218 -1.72 -18.37 3.58
C ARG A 218 -2.18 -16.93 3.65
N PHE A 219 -1.22 -16.03 3.84
CA PHE A 219 -1.45 -14.60 3.69
C PHE A 219 -0.21 -13.90 3.13
N ALA A 220 -0.40 -12.73 2.53
CA ALA A 220 0.70 -11.85 2.13
C ALA A 220 0.37 -10.39 2.46
N GLU A 221 1.34 -9.70 3.04
CA GLU A 221 1.18 -8.31 3.47
C GLU A 221 1.46 -7.35 2.32
N VAL A 222 0.76 -6.23 2.29
CA VAL A 222 1.11 -5.05 1.49
C VAL A 222 2.51 -4.56 1.85
N ALA A 223 2.92 -4.71 3.12
CA ALA A 223 4.28 -4.44 3.56
C ALA A 223 5.33 -5.29 2.85
N ALA A 224 4.97 -6.43 2.26
CA ALA A 224 5.89 -7.16 1.41
C ALA A 224 6.16 -6.41 0.10
N VAL A 225 5.29 -5.54 -0.41
CA VAL A 225 5.57 -4.80 -1.64
C VAL A 225 6.67 -3.76 -1.41
N ARG A 226 7.64 -3.65 -2.35
CA ARG A 226 8.70 -2.63 -2.29
C ARG A 226 8.10 -1.23 -2.10
N PRO A 227 8.62 -0.38 -1.19
CA PRO A 227 8.05 0.93 -0.90
C PRO A 227 7.78 1.79 -2.14
N ALA A 228 8.79 1.98 -3.00
CA ALA A 228 8.63 2.76 -4.23
C ALA A 228 7.62 2.18 -5.23
N SER A 229 7.54 0.85 -5.33
CA SER A 229 6.55 0.19 -6.19
C SER A 229 5.13 0.35 -5.64
N LEU A 230 4.99 0.33 -4.32
CA LEU A 230 3.71 0.57 -3.64
C LEU A 230 3.25 2.01 -3.86
N LEU A 231 4.09 3.01 -3.59
CA LEU A 231 3.79 4.43 -3.83
C LEU A 231 3.32 4.68 -5.26
N ARG A 232 4.12 4.23 -6.25
CA ARG A 232 3.78 4.37 -7.68
C ARG A 232 2.44 3.72 -8.03
N THR A 233 2.16 2.56 -7.45
CA THR A 233 0.91 1.83 -7.70
C THR A 233 -0.28 2.53 -7.05
N VAL A 234 -0.14 3.00 -5.81
CA VAL A 234 -1.17 3.76 -5.11
C VAL A 234 -1.49 5.03 -5.86
N HIS A 235 -0.50 5.85 -6.23
CA HIS A 235 -0.72 7.06 -7.05
C HIS A 235 -1.52 6.77 -8.31
N ARG A 236 -1.12 5.73 -9.06
CA ARG A 236 -1.79 5.35 -10.31
C ARG A 236 -3.25 4.96 -10.06
N LEU A 237 -3.51 4.16 -9.01
CA LEU A 237 -4.84 3.65 -8.72
C LEU A 237 -5.78 4.75 -8.20
N VAL A 238 -5.35 5.58 -7.26
CA VAL A 238 -6.20 6.63 -6.66
C VAL A 238 -6.43 7.83 -7.58
N ARG A 239 -5.55 8.02 -8.57
CA ARG A 239 -5.75 9.01 -9.65
C ARG A 239 -6.54 8.46 -10.83
N GLU A 240 -6.97 7.19 -10.75
CA GLU A 240 -7.66 6.46 -11.84
C GLU A 240 -6.88 6.47 -13.18
N VAL A 241 -5.55 6.58 -13.11
CA VAL A 241 -4.69 6.54 -14.31
C VAL A 241 -4.65 5.11 -14.82
N ARG A 242 -5.57 4.78 -15.75
CA ARG A 242 -5.55 3.49 -16.44
C ARG A 242 -4.32 3.43 -17.34
N PRO A 243 -3.47 2.40 -17.27
CA PRO A 243 -2.43 2.22 -18.28
C PRO A 243 -3.12 2.03 -19.63
N VAL A 244 -2.78 2.87 -20.60
CA VAL A 244 -3.11 2.61 -22.00
C VAL A 244 -2.46 1.27 -22.31
N ARG A 245 -3.26 0.22 -22.54
CA ARG A 245 -2.76 -1.03 -23.10
C ARG A 245 -2.32 -0.72 -24.52
N THR A 246 -1.09 -0.25 -24.68
CA THR A 246 -0.46 -0.13 -25.99
C THR A 246 -0.28 -1.53 -26.54
N ARG A 247 -1.25 -2.01 -27.31
CA ARG A 247 -0.99 -2.99 -28.38
C ARG A 247 0.09 -2.33 -29.23
N GLN A 248 1.30 -2.90 -29.18
CA GLN A 248 2.52 -2.60 -29.94
C GLN A 248 2.58 -1.23 -30.64
N PRO A 249 3.54 -0.35 -30.30
CA PRO A 249 3.69 0.91 -31.02
C PRO A 249 3.98 0.62 -32.50
N SER A 250 3.07 1.00 -33.40
CA SER A 250 3.40 1.05 -34.81
C SER A 250 4.40 2.20 -35.01
N PRO A 251 5.53 1.98 -35.69
CA PRO A 251 6.54 3.03 -35.89
C PRO A 251 6.01 4.24 -36.68
N ARG A 252 4.83 4.12 -37.32
CA ARG A 252 4.15 5.24 -38.00
C ARG A 252 3.52 6.27 -37.04
N LYS A 253 3.02 5.86 -35.86
CA LYS A 253 2.34 6.79 -34.93
C LYS A 253 3.28 7.67 -34.10
N ALA A 254 4.57 7.32 -34.02
CA ALA A 254 5.57 8.13 -33.32
C ALA A 254 5.92 9.45 -34.05
N ARG A 255 5.52 9.60 -35.32
CA ARG A 255 5.71 10.83 -36.11
C ARG A 255 4.51 11.78 -36.08
N GLU A 256 3.37 11.34 -35.53
CA GLU A 256 2.11 12.10 -35.50
C GLU A 256 1.79 12.70 -34.12
N SER A 257 2.54 12.33 -33.06
CA SER A 257 2.49 13.04 -31.79
C SER A 257 3.27 14.35 -31.90
N GLY A 258 2.65 15.31 -32.57
CA GLY A 258 3.15 16.66 -32.79
C GLY A 258 3.55 17.33 -31.47
N PHE A 259 4.71 17.97 -31.53
CA PHE A 259 5.14 18.98 -30.57
C PHE A 259 4.07 20.07 -30.50
N LEU A 260 3.43 20.22 -29.34
CA LEU A 260 2.59 21.38 -29.04
C LEU A 260 3.49 22.60 -28.86
N SER A 261 3.42 23.50 -29.84
CA SER A 261 3.83 24.89 -29.77
C SER A 261 3.11 25.61 -28.62
N TRP A 262 3.86 26.25 -27.73
CA TRP A 262 3.30 27.20 -26.77
C TRP A 262 2.94 28.51 -27.48
N PRO A 263 1.82 29.17 -27.14
CA PRO A 263 1.57 30.52 -27.62
C PRO A 263 2.47 31.51 -26.85
N SER A 264 3.28 32.24 -27.60
CA SER A 264 4.00 33.42 -27.12
C SER A 264 3.02 34.61 -27.04
N ALA A 265 2.88 35.17 -25.85
CA ALA A 265 2.44 36.54 -25.62
C ALA A 265 3.65 37.35 -25.15
#